data_AF-A0A935IGT4-F1
#
_entry.id   AF-A0A935IGT4-F1
#
_cell.length_a   1.000
_cell.length_b   1.000
_cell.length_c   1.000
_cell.angle_alpha   90.00
_cell.angle_beta   90.00
_cell.angle_gamma   90.00
#
_symmetry.space_group_name_H-M   'P 1'
#
loop_
_entity.id
_entity.type
_entity.pdbx_description
1 polymer ?
#
loop_
_entity_poly.entity_id
_entity_poly.type
_entity_poly.pdbx_seq_one_letter_code
_entity_poly.pdbx_strand_id
1 'polypeptide(L)'
;MLPEDSGTGRNLAPLLIAIAGHVTRLAGTSDRTRATARLCLMDALTCAFGALQDPACTALLGPVVPGATMAGGARVPGTSYELDPVQAAFNLGMMFRWPGGASAWTATAWGHPADSLGGILAVADWLARRAVMEGRPPLTVSEVLTTLIRACEIQGAVAEVFGGGGDHGLRARVATAAVVTAMVGGTRAQRIGAVWQACREHGAPQTGILPRWVAGDASARGVRLALLAATAEPGDPPVLSQEAQSVRGVMEGVLPGFDFPVVAARLASAAATCFGSRQGERVGALFADPVRLEAMPVTTFMACLVKN
;
A
#
# COMPACT_ATOMS: atom_id res chain seq x y z
N MET A 1 -2.55 19.05 24.86
CA MET A 1 -1.25 18.35 24.88
C MET A 1 -0.80 18.23 23.44
N LEU A 2 0.40 18.72 23.09
CA LEU A 2 0.92 18.56 21.73
C LEU A 2 1.17 17.06 21.47
N PRO A 3 0.94 16.57 20.24
CA PRO A 3 1.21 15.18 19.92
C PRO A 3 2.72 14.97 19.90
N GLU A 4 3.24 14.50 21.03
CA GLU A 4 4.64 14.11 21.20
C GLU A 4 4.83 12.62 20.92
N ASP A 5 5.97 12.28 20.34
CA ASP A 5 6.47 10.91 20.30
C ASP A 5 6.81 10.43 21.72
N SER A 6 6.18 9.33 22.15
CA SER A 6 6.28 8.78 23.51
C SER A 6 7.69 8.34 23.92
N GLY A 7 8.62 8.19 22.97
CA GLY A 7 10.01 7.84 23.25
C GLY A 7 10.99 9.02 23.28
N THR A 8 10.73 10.10 22.54
CA THR A 8 11.73 11.15 22.27
C THR A 8 11.28 12.57 22.63
N GLY A 9 10.00 12.79 22.98
CA GLY A 9 9.45 14.13 23.21
C GLY A 9 9.38 15.00 21.95
N ARG A 10 9.56 14.40 20.76
CA ARG A 10 9.53 15.11 19.48
C ARG A 10 8.11 15.60 19.18
N ASN A 11 7.96 16.88 18.88
CA ASN A 11 6.69 17.45 18.43
C ASN A 11 6.35 16.96 17.00
N LEU A 12 5.33 16.12 16.88
CA LEU A 12 4.89 15.55 15.60
C LEU A 12 3.84 16.42 14.88
N ALA A 13 3.34 17.49 15.51
CA ALA A 13 2.26 18.30 14.97
C ALA A 13 2.48 18.77 13.51
N PRO A 14 3.65 19.31 13.12
CA PRO A 14 3.88 19.76 11.75
C PRO A 14 3.75 18.62 10.72
N LEU A 15 4.27 17.43 11.06
CA LEU A 15 4.19 16.23 10.22
C LEU A 15 2.75 15.75 10.08
N LEU A 16 2.01 15.67 11.19
CA LEU A 16 0.62 15.20 11.20
C LEU A 16 -0.29 16.09 10.34
N ILE A 17 -0.17 17.41 10.46
CA ILE A 17 -0.92 18.37 9.63
C ILE A 17 -0.58 18.18 8.16
N ALA A 18 0.72 18.09 7.86
CA ALA A 18 1.23 18.01 6.51
C ALA A 18 0.70 16.75 5.80
N ILE A 19 0.80 15.59 6.45
CA ILE A 19 0.29 14.31 5.93
C ILE A 19 -1.24 14.38 5.74
N ALA A 20 -1.98 14.82 6.74
CA ALA A 20 -3.45 14.83 6.70
C ALA A 20 -4.03 15.76 5.62
N GLY A 21 -3.33 16.85 5.29
CA GLY A 21 -3.68 17.74 4.18
C GLY A 21 -3.20 17.24 2.82
N HIS A 22 -2.03 16.59 2.77
CA HIS A 22 -1.44 16.11 1.53
C HIS A 22 -2.27 15.01 0.85
N VAL A 23 -2.79 14.06 1.62
CA VAL A 23 -3.57 12.92 1.07
C VAL A 23 -4.84 13.31 0.32
N THR A 24 -5.38 14.52 0.57
CA THR A 24 -6.57 15.05 -0.11
C THR A 24 -6.24 16.10 -1.18
N ARG A 25 -4.96 16.43 -1.39
CA ARG A 25 -4.57 17.50 -2.32
C ARG A 25 -4.79 17.07 -3.76
N LEU A 26 -5.53 17.88 -4.52
CA LEU A 26 -5.60 17.79 -5.97
C LEU A 26 -4.33 18.45 -6.53
N ALA A 27 -3.27 17.66 -6.73
CA ALA A 27 -2.05 18.10 -7.39
C ALA A 27 -1.85 17.31 -8.67
N GLY A 28 -1.41 17.99 -9.74
CA GLY A 28 -1.00 17.33 -10.96
C GLY A 28 0.17 16.39 -10.70
N THR A 29 0.07 15.16 -11.19
CA THR A 29 1.16 14.17 -11.16
C THR A 29 1.87 14.22 -12.50
N SER A 30 3.20 14.27 -12.52
CA SER A 30 3.95 14.22 -13.78
C SER A 30 3.78 12.86 -14.48
N ASP A 31 3.83 12.85 -15.82
CA ASP A 31 3.77 11.60 -16.61
C ASP A 31 4.84 10.59 -16.20
N ARG A 32 6.04 11.10 -15.84
CA ARG A 32 7.14 10.28 -15.33
C ARG A 32 6.77 9.61 -14.02
N THR A 33 6.32 10.38 -13.02
CA THR A 33 5.85 9.83 -11.72
C THR A 33 4.74 8.81 -11.92
N ARG A 34 3.83 9.06 -12.88
CA ARG A 34 2.75 8.13 -13.20
C ARG A 34 3.24 6.83 -13.83
N ALA A 35 4.16 6.91 -14.80
CA ALA A 35 4.79 5.75 -15.41
C ALA A 35 5.53 4.90 -14.37
N THR A 36 6.24 5.58 -13.48
CA THR A 36 6.90 4.97 -12.35
C THR A 36 5.94 4.22 -11.42
N ALA A 37 4.75 4.77 -11.15
CA ALA A 37 3.72 4.13 -10.33
C ALA A 37 3.25 2.81 -10.94
N ARG A 38 3.05 2.81 -12.27
CA ARG A 38 2.64 1.60 -13.02
C ARG A 38 3.70 0.51 -12.94
N LEU A 39 4.98 0.87 -13.09
CA LEU A 39 6.09 -0.07 -12.92
C LEU A 39 6.14 -0.64 -11.50
N CYS A 40 5.91 0.18 -10.48
CA CYS A 40 5.85 -0.27 -9.09
C CYS A 40 4.71 -1.29 -8.86
N LEU A 41 3.50 -1.01 -9.36
CA LEU A 41 2.38 -1.95 -9.29
C LEU A 41 2.68 -3.26 -10.04
N MET A 42 3.29 -3.17 -11.22
CA MET A 42 3.65 -4.34 -12.04
C MET A 42 4.72 -5.22 -11.35
N ASP A 43 5.76 -4.60 -10.79
CA ASP A 43 6.84 -5.30 -10.07
C ASP A 43 6.30 -5.95 -8.78
N ALA A 44 5.42 -5.27 -8.05
CA ALA A 44 4.78 -5.83 -6.86
C ALA A 44 3.97 -7.10 -7.19
N LEU A 45 3.17 -7.08 -8.26
CA LEU A 45 2.42 -8.27 -8.71
C LEU A 45 3.35 -9.40 -9.16
N THR A 46 4.45 -9.06 -9.83
CA THR A 46 5.48 -10.03 -10.21
C THR A 46 6.05 -10.73 -8.97
N CYS A 47 6.42 -9.95 -7.95
CA CYS A 47 6.90 -10.48 -6.67
C CYS A 47 5.84 -11.36 -6.00
N ALA A 48 4.57 -10.93 -5.98
CA ALA A 48 3.47 -11.70 -5.41
C ALA A 48 3.29 -13.06 -6.07
N PHE A 49 3.28 -13.13 -7.40
CA PHE A 49 3.14 -14.41 -8.11
C PHE A 49 4.34 -15.33 -7.92
N GLY A 50 5.55 -14.77 -7.87
CA GLY A 50 6.75 -15.53 -7.51
C GLY A 50 6.69 -16.07 -6.07
N ALA A 51 6.17 -15.29 -5.12
CA ALA A 51 6.06 -15.68 -3.71
C ALA A 51 5.18 -16.92 -3.51
N LEU A 52 4.16 -17.11 -4.34
CA LEU A 52 3.26 -18.26 -4.28
C LEU A 52 3.95 -19.60 -4.63
N GLN A 53 5.17 -19.56 -5.16
CA GLN A 53 5.96 -20.77 -5.43
C GLN A 53 6.75 -21.23 -4.20
N ASP A 54 6.77 -20.45 -3.11
CA ASP A 54 7.46 -20.77 -1.88
C ASP A 54 6.47 -21.30 -0.81
N PRO A 55 6.59 -22.56 -0.36
CA PRO A 55 5.76 -23.12 0.70
C PRO A 55 5.82 -22.32 2.01
N ALA A 56 6.97 -21.70 2.32
CA ALA A 56 7.10 -20.88 3.53
C ALA A 56 6.29 -19.57 3.44
N CYS A 57 6.09 -19.03 2.23
CA CYS A 57 5.20 -17.90 2.00
C CYS A 57 3.74 -18.33 2.18
N THR A 58 3.35 -19.36 1.43
CA THR A 58 1.96 -19.80 1.33
C THR A 58 1.40 -20.33 2.66
N ALA A 59 2.25 -20.89 3.53
CA ALA A 59 1.88 -21.29 4.88
C ALA A 59 1.43 -20.13 5.79
N LEU A 60 1.80 -18.89 5.45
CA LEU A 60 1.43 -17.68 6.20
C LEU A 60 0.27 -16.90 5.54
N LEU A 61 -0.23 -17.38 4.39
CA LEU A 61 -1.34 -16.73 3.67
C LEU A 61 -2.71 -17.29 4.09
N GLY A 62 -3.75 -16.58 3.69
CA GLY A 62 -5.14 -16.93 3.92
C GLY A 62 -5.76 -16.26 5.14
N PRO A 63 -6.95 -16.73 5.55
CA PRO A 63 -7.66 -16.22 6.72
C PRO A 63 -6.97 -16.64 8.02
N VAL A 64 -7.13 -15.84 9.07
CA VAL A 64 -6.63 -16.18 10.42
C VAL A 64 -7.22 -17.49 10.94
N VAL A 65 -8.51 -17.74 10.67
CA VAL A 65 -9.18 -18.99 10.97
C VAL A 65 -9.27 -19.80 9.67
N PRO A 66 -8.59 -20.95 9.55
CA PRO A 66 -8.64 -21.77 8.34
C PRO A 66 -10.08 -22.12 7.93
N GLY A 67 -10.39 -21.97 6.64
CA GLY A 67 -11.73 -22.20 6.09
C GLY A 67 -12.70 -21.02 6.20
N ALA A 68 -12.35 -19.94 6.89
CA ALA A 68 -13.15 -18.71 6.87
C ALA A 68 -13.16 -18.08 5.47
N THR A 69 -14.33 -17.61 5.05
CA THR A 69 -14.53 -16.93 3.76
C THR A 69 -15.29 -15.63 3.98
N MET A 70 -15.12 -14.68 3.06
CA MET A 70 -15.74 -13.37 3.16
C MET A 70 -16.24 -12.89 1.82
N ALA A 71 -17.46 -13.29 1.46
CA ALA A 71 -18.09 -12.84 0.23
C ALA A 71 -18.14 -11.30 0.20
N GLY A 72 -17.60 -10.71 -0.87
CA GLY A 72 -17.48 -9.26 -1.00
C GLY A 72 -16.28 -8.65 -0.28
N GLY A 73 -15.42 -9.46 0.33
CA GLY A 73 -14.14 -9.07 0.95
C GLY A 73 -13.07 -8.65 -0.06
N ALA A 74 -11.90 -8.28 0.43
CA ALA A 74 -10.73 -7.99 -0.40
C ALA A 74 -10.12 -9.30 -0.93
N ARG A 75 -9.74 -9.32 -2.21
CA ARG A 75 -9.13 -10.48 -2.85
C ARG A 75 -7.61 -10.45 -2.80
N VAL A 76 -6.99 -11.62 -2.80
CA VAL A 76 -5.53 -11.79 -2.86
C VAL A 76 -5.13 -12.39 -4.23
N PRO A 77 -4.42 -11.64 -5.10
CA PRO A 77 -3.94 -12.09 -6.40
C PRO A 77 -3.19 -13.43 -6.37
N GLY A 78 -3.48 -14.30 -7.33
CA GLY A 78 -2.89 -15.63 -7.47
C GLY A 78 -3.49 -16.68 -6.53
N THR A 79 -4.49 -16.31 -5.73
CA THR A 79 -5.22 -17.20 -4.82
C THR A 79 -6.73 -17.09 -5.05
N SER A 80 -7.52 -17.94 -4.38
CA SER A 80 -8.98 -17.85 -4.29
C SER A 80 -9.46 -17.14 -3.02
N TYR A 81 -8.56 -16.53 -2.24
CA TYR A 81 -8.91 -15.93 -0.96
C TYR A 81 -9.72 -14.64 -1.13
N GLU A 82 -10.83 -14.58 -0.40
CA GLU A 82 -11.56 -13.36 -0.09
C GLU A 82 -11.55 -13.14 1.43
N LEU A 83 -10.95 -12.03 1.88
CA LEU A 83 -10.60 -11.76 3.27
C LEU A 83 -11.09 -10.36 3.70
N ASP A 84 -11.04 -10.05 5.00
CA ASP A 84 -11.22 -8.67 5.43
C ASP A 84 -10.05 -7.82 4.91
N PRO A 85 -10.24 -6.50 4.75
CA PRO A 85 -9.19 -5.63 4.23
C PRO A 85 -7.90 -5.62 5.06
N VAL A 86 -7.94 -5.94 6.36
CA VAL A 86 -6.74 -6.00 7.20
C VAL A 86 -5.94 -7.26 6.90
N GLN A 87 -6.59 -8.42 6.88
CA GLN A 87 -5.92 -9.68 6.57
C GLN A 87 -5.46 -9.76 5.11
N ALA A 88 -6.24 -9.21 4.17
CA ALA A 88 -5.81 -9.08 2.77
C ALA A 88 -4.57 -8.17 2.65
N ALA A 89 -4.52 -7.05 3.38
CA ALA A 89 -3.34 -6.18 3.39
C ALA A 89 -2.09 -6.89 3.92
N PHE A 90 -2.23 -7.72 4.96
CA PHE A 90 -1.15 -8.57 5.46
C PHE A 90 -0.62 -9.51 4.38
N ASN A 91 -1.53 -10.26 3.74
CA ASN A 91 -1.22 -11.21 2.68
C ASN A 91 -0.48 -10.54 1.53
N LEU A 92 -1.03 -9.43 1.01
CA LEU A 92 -0.45 -8.69 -0.11
C LEU A 92 0.90 -8.09 0.23
N GLY A 93 1.03 -7.39 1.36
CA GLY A 93 2.28 -6.74 1.75
C GLY A 93 3.40 -7.76 1.97
N MET A 94 3.08 -8.92 2.54
CA MET A 94 4.03 -10.03 2.69
C MET A 94 4.44 -10.61 1.34
N MET A 95 3.49 -10.89 0.44
CA MET A 95 3.76 -11.41 -0.90
C MET A 95 4.61 -10.45 -1.75
N PHE A 96 4.35 -9.14 -1.68
CA PHE A 96 5.13 -8.13 -2.43
C PHE A 96 6.58 -8.06 -1.98
N ARG A 97 6.87 -8.35 -0.71
CA ARG A 97 8.21 -8.28 -0.13
C ARG A 97 8.94 -9.63 -0.13
N TRP A 98 8.22 -10.73 -0.31
CA TRP A 98 8.70 -12.09 -0.07
C TRP A 98 9.98 -12.46 -0.81
N PRO A 99 10.17 -12.18 -2.12
CA PRO A 99 11.33 -12.68 -2.86
C PRO A 99 12.69 -12.19 -2.32
N GLY A 100 12.73 -11.21 -1.41
CA GLY A 100 13.93 -10.81 -0.68
C GLY A 100 14.95 -10.04 -1.51
N GLY A 101 14.95 -10.20 -2.83
CA GLY A 101 15.84 -9.52 -3.78
C GLY A 101 15.50 -8.05 -3.99
N ALA A 102 16.38 -7.35 -4.70
CA ALA A 102 16.15 -5.97 -5.09
C ALA A 102 14.88 -5.89 -5.96
N SER A 103 13.84 -5.25 -5.44
CA SER A 103 12.77 -4.74 -6.30
C SER A 103 13.34 -3.58 -7.11
N ALA A 104 12.58 -3.09 -8.09
CA ALA A 104 12.95 -1.89 -8.84
C ALA A 104 13.20 -0.66 -7.93
N TRP A 105 12.81 -0.74 -6.65
CA TRP A 105 12.63 0.36 -5.72
C TRP A 105 13.46 0.27 -4.45
N THR A 106 14.11 -0.86 -4.15
CA THR A 106 14.94 -1.06 -2.94
C THR A 106 16.13 -0.10 -2.80
N ALA A 107 16.39 0.80 -3.76
CA ALA A 107 17.57 1.65 -3.79
C ALA A 107 17.33 3.15 -3.59
N THR A 108 16.09 3.61 -3.39
CA THR A 108 15.93 4.97 -2.85
C THR A 108 16.18 4.90 -1.34
N ALA A 109 16.91 5.86 -0.77
CA ALA A 109 17.28 5.88 0.66
C ALA A 109 16.08 5.95 1.64
N TRP A 110 14.85 5.83 1.13
CA TRP A 110 13.62 6.31 1.75
C TRP A 110 12.56 5.23 2.01
N GLY A 111 12.73 3.99 1.50
CA GLY A 111 11.86 2.84 1.79
C GLY A 111 11.45 2.04 0.56
N HIS A 112 10.59 1.02 0.74
CA HIS A 112 10.00 0.23 -0.35
C HIS A 112 8.53 0.63 -0.56
N PRO A 113 8.19 1.42 -1.60
CA PRO A 113 6.83 1.84 -1.95
C PRO A 113 5.75 0.75 -1.85
N ALA A 114 6.08 -0.49 -2.23
CA ALA A 114 5.12 -1.59 -2.19
C ALA A 114 4.69 -2.00 -0.78
N ASP A 115 5.38 -1.58 0.28
CA ASP A 115 5.02 -1.90 1.66
C ASP A 115 3.66 -1.28 2.03
N SER A 116 3.32 -0.13 1.45
CA SER A 116 1.98 0.47 1.57
C SER A 116 0.99 -0.02 0.52
N LEU A 117 1.47 -0.56 -0.60
CA LEU A 117 0.63 -1.03 -1.70
C LEU A 117 -0.28 -2.19 -1.28
N GLY A 118 0.16 -3.05 -0.36
CA GLY A 118 -0.67 -4.13 0.18
C GLY A 118 -1.97 -3.61 0.79
N GLY A 119 -1.87 -2.64 1.71
CA GLY A 119 -3.03 -1.97 2.30
C GLY A 119 -3.88 -1.19 1.29
N ILE A 120 -3.23 -0.46 0.38
CA ILE A 120 -3.94 0.31 -0.65
C ILE A 120 -4.76 -0.62 -1.55
N LEU A 121 -4.16 -1.69 -2.08
CA LEU A 121 -4.84 -2.57 -3.02
C LEU A 121 -5.94 -3.40 -2.34
N ALA A 122 -5.70 -3.88 -1.12
CA ALA A 122 -6.71 -4.60 -0.33
C ALA A 122 -7.94 -3.72 -0.09
N VAL A 123 -7.74 -2.50 0.40
CA VAL A 123 -8.84 -1.57 0.69
C VAL A 123 -9.51 -1.11 -0.60
N ALA A 124 -8.75 -0.84 -1.67
CA ALA A 124 -9.31 -0.45 -2.95
C ALA A 124 -10.22 -1.54 -3.54
N ASP A 125 -9.80 -2.81 -3.49
CA ASP A 125 -10.63 -3.92 -3.98
C ASP A 125 -11.90 -4.07 -3.14
N TRP A 126 -11.77 -4.06 -1.80
CA TRP A 126 -12.92 -4.13 -0.90
C TRP A 126 -13.92 -3.00 -1.14
N LEU A 127 -13.45 -1.75 -1.21
CA LEU A 127 -14.30 -0.58 -1.47
C LEU A 127 -14.94 -0.64 -2.87
N ALA A 128 -14.21 -1.09 -3.88
CA ALA A 128 -14.71 -1.21 -5.24
C ALA A 128 -15.78 -2.30 -5.35
N ARG A 129 -15.59 -3.46 -4.68
CA ARG A 129 -16.62 -4.52 -4.61
C ARG A 129 -17.87 -4.05 -3.89
N ARG A 130 -17.70 -3.33 -2.77
CA ARG A 130 -18.82 -2.69 -2.06
C ARG A 130 -19.57 -1.67 -2.91
N ALA A 131 -18.86 -0.80 -3.62
CA ALA A 131 -19.46 0.18 -4.51
C ALA A 131 -20.34 -0.50 -5.58
N VAL A 132 -19.85 -1.56 -6.22
CA VAL A 132 -20.62 -2.33 -7.20
C VAL A 132 -21.87 -2.95 -6.58
N MET A 133 -21.77 -3.56 -5.40
CA MET A 133 -22.94 -4.12 -4.69
C MET A 133 -23.99 -3.06 -4.33
N GLU A 134 -23.54 -1.83 -4.08
CA GLU A 134 -24.39 -0.67 -3.76
C GLU A 134 -24.83 0.12 -5.01
N GLY A 135 -24.53 -0.35 -6.23
CA GLY A 135 -24.89 0.33 -7.48
C GLY A 135 -24.12 1.63 -7.74
N ARG A 136 -22.98 1.83 -7.08
CA ARG A 136 -22.09 3.00 -7.21
C ARG A 136 -20.89 2.69 -8.11
N PRO A 137 -20.30 3.70 -8.78
CA PRO A 137 -19.09 3.48 -9.56
C PRO A 137 -17.93 3.02 -8.66
N PRO A 138 -17.22 1.92 -9.01
CA PRO A 138 -16.05 1.46 -8.28
C PRO A 138 -14.85 2.38 -8.48
N LEU A 139 -13.89 2.30 -7.56
CA LEU A 139 -12.57 2.90 -7.74
C LEU A 139 -11.89 2.35 -9.01
N THR A 140 -11.03 3.16 -9.60
CA THR A 140 -10.22 2.87 -10.78
C THR A 140 -8.76 2.57 -10.42
N VAL A 141 -8.02 1.92 -11.30
CA VAL A 141 -6.57 1.72 -11.12
C VAL A 141 -5.84 3.07 -11.09
N SER A 142 -6.31 4.07 -11.83
CA SER A 142 -5.83 5.46 -11.74
C SER A 142 -5.81 5.97 -10.29
N GLU A 143 -6.87 5.73 -9.52
CA GLU A 143 -6.97 6.15 -8.13
C GLU A 143 -6.03 5.35 -7.21
N VAL A 144 -5.83 4.06 -7.49
CA VAL A 144 -4.82 3.23 -6.80
C VAL A 144 -3.41 3.79 -7.02
N LEU A 145 -3.04 4.14 -8.25
CA LEU A 145 -1.73 4.70 -8.57
C LEU A 145 -1.53 6.07 -7.92
N THR A 146 -2.54 6.95 -7.93
CA THR A 146 -2.50 8.24 -7.22
C THR A 146 -2.27 8.03 -5.72
N THR A 147 -2.95 7.05 -5.13
CA THR A 147 -2.83 6.71 -3.71
C THR A 147 -1.45 6.17 -3.38
N LEU A 148 -0.89 5.32 -4.25
CA LEU A 148 0.47 4.80 -4.12
C LEU A 148 1.51 5.93 -4.14
N ILE A 149 1.41 6.88 -5.07
CA ILE A 149 2.31 8.04 -5.16
C ILE A 149 2.30 8.83 -3.85
N ARG A 150 1.10 9.14 -3.33
CA ARG A 150 0.94 9.86 -2.06
C ARG A 150 1.54 9.08 -0.89
N ALA A 151 1.38 7.75 -0.88
CA ALA A 151 1.99 6.92 0.16
C ALA A 151 3.52 7.01 0.11
N CYS A 152 4.14 6.99 -1.08
CA CYS A 152 5.58 7.19 -1.24
C CYS A 152 6.04 8.57 -0.74
N GLU A 153 5.32 9.62 -1.12
CA GLU A 153 5.58 11.00 -0.67
C GLU A 153 5.56 11.10 0.86
N ILE A 154 4.59 10.44 1.51
CA ILE A 154 4.47 10.38 2.97
C ILE A 154 5.60 9.55 3.59
N GLN A 155 5.97 8.40 3.02
CA GLN A 155 7.11 7.62 3.50
C GLN A 155 8.40 8.46 3.52
N GLY A 156 8.62 9.28 2.49
CA GLY A 156 9.72 10.25 2.42
C GLY A 156 9.66 11.29 3.55
N ALA A 157 8.51 11.95 3.74
CA ALA A 157 8.34 12.94 4.81
C ALA A 157 8.51 12.35 6.22
N VAL A 158 8.08 11.11 6.43
CA VAL A 158 8.28 10.38 7.70
C VAL A 158 9.76 10.05 7.88
N ALA A 159 10.47 9.64 6.82
CA ALA A 159 11.90 9.36 6.87
C ALA A 159 12.74 10.59 7.22
N GLU A 160 12.35 11.78 6.78
CA GLU A 160 13.00 13.04 7.18
C GLU A 160 12.91 13.29 8.69
N VAL A 161 11.75 12.99 9.29
CA VAL A 161 11.48 13.23 10.72
C VAL A 161 12.10 12.15 11.61
N PHE A 162 11.99 10.89 11.22
CA PHE A 162 12.42 9.73 12.03
C PHE A 162 13.81 9.19 11.66
N GLY A 163 14.48 9.79 10.65
CA GLY A 163 15.79 9.41 10.14
C GLY A 163 15.73 8.35 9.04
N GLY A 164 16.61 8.47 8.04
CA GLY A 164 16.65 7.57 6.87
C GLY A 164 16.97 6.10 7.19
N GLY A 165 17.68 5.85 8.29
CA GLY A 165 17.92 4.51 8.85
C GLY A 165 16.76 3.95 9.69
N GLY A 166 15.65 4.69 9.80
CA GLY A 166 14.49 4.32 10.60
C GLY A 166 13.76 3.07 10.10
N ASP A 167 13.05 2.41 11.00
CA ASP A 167 12.20 1.24 10.76
C ASP A 167 11.30 1.46 9.53
N HIS A 168 11.52 0.66 8.47
CA HIS A 168 10.69 0.71 7.26
C HIS A 168 9.23 0.31 7.56
N GLY A 169 9.02 -0.53 8.57
CA GLY A 169 7.71 -0.91 9.06
C GLY A 169 6.93 0.30 9.59
N LEU A 170 7.58 1.21 10.33
CA LEU A 170 6.95 2.49 10.68
C LEU A 170 6.47 3.22 9.43
N ARG A 171 7.39 3.47 8.49
CA ARG A 171 7.13 4.33 7.33
C ARG A 171 5.94 3.79 6.54
N ALA A 172 5.92 2.49 6.31
CA ALA A 172 4.82 1.78 5.69
C ALA A 172 3.52 1.91 6.50
N ARG A 173 3.56 1.70 7.82
CA ARG A 173 2.37 1.80 8.69
C ARG A 173 1.77 3.20 8.68
N VAL A 174 2.58 4.24 8.84
CA VAL A 174 2.15 5.64 8.87
C VAL A 174 1.57 6.07 7.52
N ALA A 175 2.27 5.77 6.42
CA ALA A 175 1.79 6.08 5.08
C ALA A 175 0.48 5.35 4.77
N THR A 176 0.39 4.06 5.11
CA THR A 176 -0.83 3.26 4.91
C THR A 176 -1.99 3.81 5.73
N ALA A 177 -1.79 4.11 7.02
CA ALA A 177 -2.82 4.70 7.87
C ALA A 177 -3.33 6.02 7.29
N ALA A 178 -2.45 6.88 6.80
CA ALA A 178 -2.80 8.17 6.22
C ALA A 178 -3.68 8.02 4.97
N VAL A 179 -3.21 7.26 3.98
CA VAL A 179 -3.89 7.16 2.69
C VAL A 179 -5.18 6.34 2.79
N VAL A 180 -5.19 5.26 3.58
CA VAL A 180 -6.37 4.40 3.76
C VAL A 180 -7.47 5.16 4.50
N THR A 181 -7.14 5.97 5.52
CA THR A 181 -8.15 6.79 6.20
C THR A 181 -8.82 7.75 5.23
N ALA A 182 -8.09 8.30 4.26
CA ALA A 182 -8.68 9.11 3.20
C ALA A 182 -9.56 8.29 2.25
N MET A 183 -9.12 7.09 1.83
CA MET A 183 -9.89 6.21 0.94
C MET A 183 -11.25 5.81 1.53
N VAL A 184 -11.33 5.58 2.84
CA VAL A 184 -12.58 5.21 3.53
C VAL A 184 -13.45 6.43 3.91
N GLY A 185 -13.10 7.64 3.45
CA GLY A 185 -13.88 8.85 3.68
C GLY A 185 -13.63 9.54 5.03
N GLY A 186 -12.56 9.20 5.73
CA GLY A 186 -12.25 9.77 7.04
C GLY A 186 -11.96 11.27 6.99
N THR A 187 -12.49 12.00 7.99
CA THR A 187 -12.32 13.46 8.13
C THR A 187 -10.87 13.83 8.40
N ARG A 188 -10.52 15.12 8.27
CA ARG A 188 -9.17 15.60 8.59
C ARG A 188 -8.73 15.24 10.01
N ALA A 189 -9.64 15.32 10.99
CA ALA A 189 -9.37 14.96 12.38
C ALA A 189 -9.08 13.46 12.53
N GLN A 190 -9.90 12.61 11.90
CA GLN A 190 -9.70 11.16 11.90
C GLN A 190 -8.38 10.78 11.21
N ARG A 191 -7.99 11.46 10.12
CA ARG A 191 -6.68 11.27 9.48
C ARG A 191 -5.52 11.62 10.41
N ILE A 192 -5.58 12.77 11.09
CA ILE A 192 -4.58 13.15 12.09
C ILE A 192 -4.50 12.09 13.19
N GLY A 193 -5.64 11.63 13.71
CA GLY A 193 -5.72 10.58 14.72
C GLY A 193 -5.08 9.27 14.28
N ALA A 194 -5.40 8.79 13.06
CA ALA A 194 -4.82 7.57 12.51
C ALA A 194 -3.30 7.65 12.39
N VAL A 195 -2.80 8.75 11.83
CA VAL A 195 -1.35 8.98 11.64
C VAL A 195 -0.65 9.10 12.99
N TRP A 196 -1.24 9.82 13.95
CA TRP A 196 -0.71 9.97 15.29
C TRP A 196 -0.55 8.63 16.01
N GLN A 197 -1.59 7.78 15.98
CA GLN A 197 -1.50 6.43 16.54
C GLN A 197 -0.47 5.56 15.81
N ALA A 198 -0.42 5.65 14.47
CA ALA A 198 0.56 4.93 13.66
C ALA A 198 2.01 5.35 13.97
N CYS A 199 2.25 6.61 14.34
CA CYS A 199 3.52 7.02 14.91
C CYS A 199 3.71 6.34 16.27
N ARG A 200 2.84 6.55 17.26
CA ARG A 200 3.08 6.09 18.65
C ARG A 200 3.33 4.60 18.85
N GLU A 201 2.88 3.74 17.95
CA GLU A 201 3.17 2.29 17.98
C GLU A 201 4.63 1.94 17.61
N HIS A 202 5.53 2.91 17.56
CA HIS A 202 6.96 2.67 17.43
C HIS A 202 7.49 1.80 18.57
N GLY A 203 7.88 0.57 18.24
CA GLY A 203 8.67 -0.29 19.13
C GLY A 203 10.15 0.10 19.11
N ALA A 204 10.97 -0.63 19.88
CA ALA A 204 12.42 -0.51 19.81
C ALA A 204 12.93 -0.72 18.38
N PRO A 205 14.01 -0.03 17.94
CA PRO A 205 14.59 -0.23 16.62
C PRO A 205 14.90 -1.70 16.39
N GLN A 206 14.27 -2.33 15.39
CA GLN A 206 14.55 -3.73 15.09
C GLN A 206 15.90 -3.83 14.36
N THR A 207 16.87 -4.52 14.97
CA THR A 207 18.18 -4.81 14.39
C THR A 207 18.24 -6.27 13.93
N GLY A 208 18.85 -6.55 12.78
CA GLY A 208 19.02 -7.91 12.23
C GLY A 208 18.17 -8.21 10.99
N ILE A 209 18.23 -9.47 10.51
CA ILE A 209 17.40 -9.94 9.39
C ILE A 209 15.97 -10.09 9.90
N LEU A 210 15.11 -9.13 9.56
CA LEU A 210 13.71 -9.19 9.98
C LEU A 210 12.98 -10.30 9.23
N PRO A 211 11.98 -10.94 9.88
CA PRO A 211 11.11 -11.87 9.19
C PRO A 211 10.44 -11.22 7.97
N ARG A 212 10.29 -11.98 6.87
CA ARG A 212 9.79 -11.45 5.58
C ARG A 212 8.35 -10.92 5.64
N TRP A 213 7.59 -11.27 6.68
CA TRP A 213 6.22 -10.84 6.90
C TRP A 213 6.09 -9.44 7.54
N VAL A 214 7.17 -8.81 8.01
CA VAL A 214 7.12 -7.50 8.72
C VAL A 214 6.50 -6.40 7.86
N ALA A 215 6.76 -6.38 6.55
CA ALA A 215 6.13 -5.41 5.64
C ALA A 215 4.61 -5.62 5.56
N GLY A 216 4.16 -6.88 5.53
CA GLY A 216 2.74 -7.24 5.58
C GLY A 216 2.07 -6.78 6.88
N ASP A 217 2.72 -7.02 8.02
CA ASP A 217 2.23 -6.60 9.33
C ASP A 217 2.09 -5.07 9.45
N ALA A 218 3.10 -4.33 9.01
CA ALA A 218 3.07 -2.87 8.98
C ALA A 218 1.91 -2.32 8.13
N SER A 219 1.70 -2.88 6.93
CA SER A 219 0.61 -2.52 6.03
C SER A 219 -0.75 -2.81 6.66
N ALA A 220 -0.94 -4.03 7.19
CA ALA A 220 -2.15 -4.45 7.86
C ALA A 220 -2.48 -3.59 9.09
N ARG A 221 -1.46 -3.25 9.88
CA ARG A 221 -1.63 -2.36 11.04
C ARG A 221 -2.07 -0.97 10.62
N GLY A 222 -1.49 -0.43 9.54
CA GLY A 222 -1.92 0.84 8.96
C GLY A 222 -3.40 0.83 8.55
N VAL A 223 -3.86 -0.24 7.88
CA VAL A 223 -5.28 -0.42 7.53
C VAL A 223 -6.15 -0.51 8.79
N ARG A 224 -5.74 -1.29 9.78
CA ARG A 224 -6.49 -1.45 11.04
C ARG A 224 -6.69 -0.11 11.76
N LEU A 225 -5.62 0.68 11.87
CA LEU A 225 -5.66 2.00 12.48
C LEU A 225 -6.55 2.97 11.71
N ALA A 226 -6.51 2.94 10.38
CA ALA A 226 -7.39 3.75 9.55
C ALA A 226 -8.88 3.43 9.76
N LEU A 227 -9.23 2.14 9.83
CA LEU A 227 -10.61 1.72 10.08
C LEU A 227 -11.10 2.08 11.50
N LEU A 228 -10.22 1.97 12.50
CA LEU A 228 -10.52 2.43 13.86
C LEU A 228 -10.74 3.95 13.91
N ALA A 229 -9.86 4.72 13.26
CA ALA A 229 -9.98 6.17 13.25
C ALA A 229 -11.23 6.64 12.47
N ALA A 230 -11.57 5.98 11.36
CA ALA A 230 -12.74 6.31 10.56
C ALA A 230 -14.07 6.00 11.28
N THR A 231 -14.07 5.08 12.24
CA THR A 231 -15.24 4.73 13.06
C THR A 231 -15.31 5.50 14.38
N ALA A 232 -14.19 6.04 14.86
CA ALA A 232 -14.18 6.89 16.04
C ALA A 232 -14.96 8.18 15.80
N GLU A 233 -15.69 8.63 16.83
CA GLU A 233 -16.21 9.99 16.89
C GLU A 233 -15.07 10.97 16.58
N PRO A 234 -15.30 12.00 15.74
CA PRO A 234 -14.28 13.00 15.47
C PRO A 234 -13.88 13.68 16.78
N GLY A 235 -12.79 13.21 17.40
CA GLY A 235 -12.19 13.90 18.52
C GLY A 235 -11.73 15.28 18.08
N ASP A 236 -11.71 16.24 19.00
CA ASP A 236 -11.00 17.48 18.75
C ASP A 236 -9.57 17.12 18.34
N PRO A 237 -9.13 17.46 17.11
CA PRO A 237 -7.75 17.25 16.77
C PRO A 237 -6.92 17.99 17.83
N PRO A 238 -5.74 17.47 18.23
CA PRO A 238 -4.84 18.30 19.03
C PRO A 238 -4.77 19.66 18.35
N VAL A 239 -4.94 20.77 19.07
CA VAL A 239 -4.98 22.10 18.46
C VAL A 239 -3.64 22.34 17.77
N LEU A 240 -3.56 22.03 16.48
CA LEU A 240 -2.34 22.15 15.69
C LEU A 240 -2.42 23.49 14.97
N SER A 241 -2.21 24.58 15.69
CA SER A 241 -2.04 25.93 15.12
C SER A 241 -0.59 26.18 14.69
N GLN A 242 0.08 25.15 14.18
CA GLN A 242 1.48 25.18 13.74
C GLN A 242 1.57 25.14 12.22
N GLU A 243 2.62 25.74 11.66
CA GLU A 243 2.92 25.60 10.24
C GLU A 243 3.23 24.15 9.89
N ALA A 244 2.61 23.66 8.81
CA ALA A 244 2.86 22.32 8.30
C ALA A 244 4.24 22.27 7.62
N GLN A 245 5.00 21.20 7.84
CA GLN A 245 6.17 20.95 7.01
C GLN A 245 5.76 20.62 5.57
N SER A 246 6.67 20.76 4.60
CA SER A 246 6.37 20.32 3.25
C SER A 246 6.44 18.80 3.15
N VAL A 247 5.37 18.15 2.67
CA VAL A 247 5.47 16.79 2.14
C VAL A 247 5.96 16.91 0.69
N ARG A 248 7.22 16.58 0.47
CA ARG A 248 7.84 16.45 -0.85
C ARG A 248 8.64 15.16 -0.87
N GLY A 249 8.24 14.21 -1.71
CA GLY A 249 9.02 13.00 -1.95
C GLY A 249 8.75 12.58 -3.37
N VAL A 250 9.61 12.96 -4.30
CA VAL A 250 9.32 12.60 -5.68
C VAL A 250 9.60 11.11 -5.84
N MET A 251 8.62 10.37 -6.35
CA MET A 251 8.85 9.02 -6.87
C MET A 251 9.67 9.16 -8.17
N GLU A 252 10.94 9.52 -7.99
CA GLU A 252 11.88 9.96 -9.00
C GLU A 252 12.91 8.86 -9.22
N GLY A 253 12.80 8.22 -10.38
CA GLY A 253 13.81 7.26 -10.84
C GLY A 253 13.50 5.84 -10.43
N VAL A 254 13.43 5.00 -11.46
CA VAL A 254 13.49 3.55 -11.30
C VAL A 254 14.97 3.15 -11.29
N LEU A 255 15.34 2.09 -10.58
CA LEU A 255 16.70 1.55 -10.65
C LEU A 255 17.13 1.33 -12.11
N PRO A 256 18.39 1.64 -12.49
CA PRO A 256 18.92 1.26 -13.79
C PRO A 256 18.69 -0.24 -14.06
N GLY A 257 18.12 -0.56 -15.22
CA GLY A 257 17.77 -1.94 -15.60
C GLY A 257 16.37 -2.42 -15.21
N PHE A 258 15.54 -1.56 -14.60
CA PHE A 258 14.13 -1.85 -14.31
C PHE A 258 13.19 -1.01 -15.18
N ASP A 259 13.37 -1.08 -16.50
CA ASP A 259 12.45 -0.44 -17.44
C ASP A 259 11.21 -1.31 -17.70
N PHE A 260 10.28 -0.77 -18.49
CA PHE A 260 9.01 -1.45 -18.79
C PHE A 260 9.23 -2.84 -19.41
N PRO A 261 10.04 -3.02 -20.48
CA PRO A 261 10.30 -4.34 -21.06
C PRO A 261 10.78 -5.38 -20.04
N VAL A 262 11.71 -5.03 -19.17
CA VAL A 262 12.26 -5.97 -18.17
C VAL A 262 11.19 -6.39 -17.17
N VAL A 263 10.46 -5.44 -16.59
CA VAL A 263 9.45 -5.77 -15.58
C VAL A 263 8.25 -6.49 -16.21
N ALA A 264 7.86 -6.14 -17.45
CA ALA A 264 6.80 -6.82 -18.18
C ALA A 264 7.15 -8.29 -18.49
N ALA A 265 8.38 -8.57 -18.92
CA ALA A 265 8.83 -9.94 -19.16
C ALA A 265 8.83 -10.78 -17.87
N ARG A 266 9.25 -10.18 -16.73
CA ARG A 266 9.19 -10.84 -15.43
C ARG A 266 7.75 -11.11 -14.99
N LEU A 267 6.83 -10.15 -15.16
CA LEU A 267 5.41 -10.35 -14.87
C LEU A 267 4.84 -11.49 -15.70
N ALA A 268 5.10 -11.52 -17.01
CA ALA A 268 4.60 -12.57 -17.90
C ALA A 268 5.09 -13.96 -17.47
N SER A 269 6.37 -14.08 -17.11
CA SER A 269 6.95 -15.32 -16.60
C SER A 269 6.30 -15.76 -15.27
N ALA A 270 6.18 -14.85 -14.30
CA ALA A 270 5.56 -15.15 -13.01
C ALA A 270 4.06 -15.45 -13.12
N ALA A 271 3.36 -14.80 -14.06
CA ALA A 271 1.95 -15.09 -14.33
C ALA A 271 1.77 -16.47 -14.97
N ALA A 272 2.67 -16.88 -15.87
CA ALA A 272 2.62 -18.19 -16.52
C ALA A 272 2.83 -19.35 -15.53
N THR A 273 3.59 -19.16 -14.45
CA THR A 273 3.75 -20.16 -13.38
C THR A 273 2.60 -20.15 -12.38
N CYS A 274 1.89 -19.03 -12.26
CA CYS A 274 0.80 -18.87 -11.31
C CYS A 274 -0.55 -19.31 -11.90
N PHE A 275 -0.85 -18.98 -13.16
CA PHE A 275 -2.17 -19.15 -13.78
C PHE A 275 -2.14 -20.11 -14.98
N GLY A 276 -3.30 -20.62 -15.39
CA GLY A 276 -3.42 -21.35 -16.65
C GLY A 276 -3.10 -20.46 -17.87
N SER A 277 -2.60 -21.05 -18.97
CA SER A 277 -2.03 -20.32 -20.13
C SER A 277 -2.85 -19.10 -20.58
N ARG A 278 -4.16 -19.26 -20.83
CA ARG A 278 -5.02 -18.13 -21.27
C ARG A 278 -5.09 -16.98 -20.25
N GLN A 279 -5.17 -17.30 -18.96
CA GLN A 279 -5.21 -16.28 -17.91
C GLN A 279 -3.82 -15.64 -17.73
N GLY A 280 -2.75 -16.45 -17.75
CA GLY A 280 -1.37 -15.96 -17.68
C GLY A 280 -1.05 -14.94 -18.76
N GLU A 281 -1.42 -15.22 -20.02
CA GLU A 281 -1.27 -14.28 -21.15
C GLU A 281 -2.04 -12.97 -20.93
N ARG A 282 -3.29 -13.07 -20.46
CA ARG A 282 -4.11 -11.88 -20.14
C ARG A 282 -3.47 -11.03 -19.04
N VAL A 283 -2.95 -11.67 -17.99
CA VAL A 283 -2.26 -10.97 -16.89
C VAL A 283 -0.99 -10.29 -17.39
N GLY A 284 -0.17 -10.98 -18.21
CA GLY A 284 1.04 -10.41 -18.80
C GLY A 284 0.77 -9.19 -19.72
N ALA A 285 -0.40 -9.14 -20.34
CA ALA A 285 -0.80 -8.03 -21.20
C ALA A 285 -1.48 -6.84 -20.47
N LEU A 286 -1.79 -6.95 -19.17
CA LEU A 286 -2.56 -5.92 -18.44
C LEU A 286 -1.92 -4.54 -18.48
N PHE A 287 -0.60 -4.46 -18.50
CA PHE A 287 0.17 -3.22 -18.43
C PHE A 287 0.56 -2.66 -19.80
N ALA A 288 0.20 -3.33 -20.90
CA ALA A 288 0.61 -2.96 -22.26
C ALA A 288 0.00 -1.62 -22.73
N ASP A 289 -1.19 -1.28 -22.25
CA ASP A 289 -1.88 -0.01 -22.55
C ASP A 289 -2.10 0.76 -21.24
N PRO A 290 -1.27 1.78 -20.96
CA PRO A 290 -1.37 2.60 -19.76
C PRO A 290 -2.73 3.30 -19.60
N VAL A 291 -3.34 3.76 -20.69
CA VAL A 291 -4.61 4.51 -20.65
C VAL A 291 -5.74 3.56 -20.27
N ARG A 292 -5.77 2.39 -20.92
CA ARG A 292 -6.75 1.34 -20.60
C ARG A 292 -6.56 0.80 -19.18
N LEU A 293 -5.32 0.59 -18.74
CA LEU A 293 -5.02 0.14 -17.39
C LEU A 293 -5.58 1.13 -16.37
N GLU A 294 -5.27 2.42 -16.51
CA GLU A 294 -5.67 3.44 -15.53
C GLU A 294 -7.17 3.67 -15.47
N ALA A 295 -7.87 3.58 -16.61
CA ALA A 295 -9.33 3.68 -16.67
C ALA A 295 -10.05 2.43 -16.12
N MET A 296 -9.33 1.32 -15.90
CA MET A 296 -9.93 0.06 -15.49
C MET A 296 -10.50 0.13 -14.07
N PRO A 297 -11.75 -0.31 -13.84
CA PRO A 297 -12.27 -0.53 -12.50
C PRO A 297 -11.40 -1.52 -11.71
N VAL A 298 -11.14 -1.23 -10.44
CA VAL A 298 -10.35 -2.12 -9.55
C VAL A 298 -10.99 -3.49 -9.46
N THR A 299 -12.32 -3.59 -9.45
CA THR A 299 -13.04 -4.87 -9.47
C THR A 299 -12.66 -5.74 -10.67
N THR A 300 -12.61 -5.15 -11.87
CA THR A 300 -12.21 -5.79 -13.13
C THR A 300 -10.72 -6.14 -13.15
N PHE A 301 -9.88 -5.21 -12.67
CA PHE A 301 -8.44 -5.43 -12.57
C PHE A 301 -8.14 -6.64 -11.68
N MET A 302 -8.66 -6.64 -10.45
CA MET A 302 -8.46 -7.72 -9.47
C MET A 302 -9.11 -9.04 -9.91
N ALA A 303 -10.22 -9.01 -10.66
CA ALA A 303 -10.82 -10.21 -11.23
C ALA A 303 -9.91 -10.93 -12.23
N CYS A 304 -9.03 -10.21 -12.93
CA CYS A 304 -8.04 -10.84 -13.82
C CYS A 304 -6.95 -11.58 -13.04
N LEU A 305 -6.73 -11.20 -11.77
CA LEU A 305 -5.58 -11.60 -10.98
C LEU A 305 -5.87 -12.70 -9.97
N VAL A 306 -7.12 -13.13 -9.77
CA VAL A 306 -7.47 -14.19 -8.81
C VAL A 306 -7.62 -15.54 -9.48
N LYS A 307 -7.46 -16.61 -8.69
CA LYS A 307 -7.82 -17.97 -9.11
C LYS A 307 -9.28 -18.20 -8.76
N ASN A 308 -10.05 -18.71 -9.71
CA ASN A 308 -11.40 -19.21 -9.47
C ASN A 308 -11.34 -20.58 -8.81
#